data_AF-A0A919I1T2-F1
#
_entry.id   AF-A0A919I1T2-F1
#
_cell.length_a   1.000
_cell.length_b   1.000
_cell.length_c   1.000
_cell.angle_alpha   90.00
_cell.angle_beta   90.00
_cell.angle_gamma   90.00
#
_symmetry.space_group_name_H-M   'P 1'
#
loop_
_entity.id
_entity.type
_entity.pdbx_description
1 polymer ?
#
loop_
_entity_poly.entity_id
_entity_poly.type
_entity_poly.pdbx_seq_one_letter_code
_entity_poly.pdbx_strand_id
1 'polypeptide(L)'
;MHQTGKPLGFMCIAPAMLPKIFAFPLRMTIGTDLDTADVVEEMGAEHVPCPVDDIVVDEDNKVVTTPAYMLAEDIAQAATGIEKLVARVLALSA
;
A
#
# COMPACT_ATOMS: atom_id res chain seq x y z
N MET A 1 15.41 -5.04 4.63
CA MET A 1 14.27 -4.56 5.45
C MET A 1 13.31 -5.72 5.74
N HIS A 2 12.67 -6.30 4.72
CA HIS A 2 11.71 -7.41 4.90
C HIS A 2 12.29 -8.66 5.59
N GLN A 3 13.46 -9.16 5.16
CA GLN A 3 14.12 -10.33 5.79
C GLN A 3 14.42 -10.17 7.28
N THR A 4 14.49 -8.94 7.80
CA THR A 4 14.73 -8.65 9.21
C THR A 4 13.45 -8.26 9.96
N GLY A 5 12.27 -8.51 9.36
CA GLY A 5 10.97 -8.25 9.96
C GLY A 5 10.64 -6.78 10.17
N LYS A 6 11.35 -5.87 9.48
CA LYS A 6 11.08 -4.43 9.54
C LYS A 6 9.90 -4.09 8.61
N PRO A 7 8.87 -3.37 9.11
CA PRO A 7 7.71 -3.02 8.31
C PRO A 7 8.07 -2.07 7.16
N LEU A 8 7.26 -2.10 6.12
CA LEU A 8 7.43 -1.31 4.91
C LEU A 8 6.15 -0.52 4.62
N GLY A 9 6.31 0.75 4.23
CA GLY A 9 5.21 1.62 3.79
C GLY A 9 5.40 2.07 2.35
N PHE A 10 4.39 1.88 1.51
CA PHE A 10 4.37 2.38 0.12
C PHE A 10 3.07 3.15 -0.12
N MET A 11 3.11 4.22 -0.91
CA MET A 11 1.93 5.06 -1.15
C MET A 11 1.83 5.53 -2.60
N CYS A 12 0.64 5.93 -3.02
CA CYS A 12 0.38 6.39 -4.38
C CYS A 12 0.69 5.27 -5.39
N ILE A 13 1.53 5.53 -6.38
CA ILE A 13 1.93 4.52 -7.38
C ILE A 13 3.05 3.59 -6.90
N ALA A 14 3.71 3.89 -5.78
CA ALA A 14 4.85 3.11 -5.29
C ALA A 14 4.53 1.62 -5.01
N PRO A 15 3.32 1.22 -4.55
CA PRO A 15 2.94 -0.18 -4.39
C PRO A 15 3.05 -1.02 -5.67
N ALA A 16 2.99 -0.42 -6.87
CA ALA A 16 3.18 -1.14 -8.13
C ALA A 16 4.58 -1.77 -8.27
N MET A 17 5.57 -1.33 -7.49
CA MET A 17 6.89 -1.97 -7.45
C MET A 17 6.91 -3.27 -6.64
N LEU A 18 5.98 -3.46 -5.70
CA LEU A 18 6.00 -4.58 -4.74
C LEU A 18 6.05 -5.95 -5.42
N PRO A 19 5.25 -6.25 -6.46
CA PRO A 19 5.27 -7.58 -7.10
C PRO A 19 6.56 -7.89 -7.87
N LYS A 20 7.40 -6.87 -8.14
CA LYS A 20 8.73 -7.05 -8.75
C LYS A 20 9.84 -7.09 -7.71
N ILE A 21 9.61 -6.54 -6.52
CA ILE A 21 10.54 -6.62 -5.39
C ILE A 21 10.42 -7.98 -4.69
N PHE A 22 9.20 -8.49 -4.54
CA PHE A 22 8.90 -9.74 -3.83
C PHE A 22 8.36 -10.79 -4.79
N ALA A 23 8.93 -12.01 -4.73
CA ALA A 23 8.54 -13.13 -5.58
C ALA A 23 7.38 -13.97 -4.99
N PHE A 24 6.51 -13.33 -4.21
CA PHE A 24 5.35 -13.94 -3.59
C PHE A 24 4.19 -12.92 -3.54
N PRO A 25 2.93 -13.37 -3.49
CA PRO A 25 1.78 -12.47 -3.45
C PRO A 25 1.78 -11.57 -2.21
N LEU A 26 1.36 -10.32 -2.40
CA LEU A 26 1.21 -9.34 -1.34
C LEU A 26 -0.15 -8.67 -1.45
N ARG A 27 -0.85 -8.54 -0.32
CA ARG A 27 -2.07 -7.73 -0.22
C ARG A 27 -1.71 -6.25 -0.20
N MET A 28 -2.14 -5.52 -1.21
CA MET A 28 -1.78 -4.10 -1.35
C MET A 28 -2.84 -3.30 -2.09
N THR A 29 -2.74 -1.98 -2.04
CA THR A 29 -3.66 -1.08 -2.75
C THR A 29 -2.93 0.01 -3.52
N ILE A 30 -3.50 0.41 -4.66
CA ILE A 30 -3.19 1.66 -5.36
C ILE A 30 -4.39 2.62 -5.34
N GLY A 31 -5.48 2.29 -4.64
CA GLY A 31 -6.76 3.00 -4.71
C GLY A 31 -7.85 2.17 -5.38
N THR A 32 -8.53 2.76 -6.36
CA THR A 32 -9.69 2.13 -7.05
C THR A 32 -9.61 2.25 -8.57
N ASP A 33 -8.45 2.61 -9.13
CA ASP A 33 -8.26 2.64 -10.58
C ASP A 33 -8.16 1.21 -11.13
N LEU A 34 -9.11 0.83 -12.00
CA LEU A 34 -9.24 -0.55 -12.49
C LEU A 34 -8.06 -0.94 -13.39
N ASP A 35 -7.63 -0.05 -14.28
CA ASP A 35 -6.54 -0.34 -15.21
C ASP A 35 -5.22 -0.59 -14.46
N THR A 36 -4.92 0.21 -13.44
CA THR A 36 -3.73 -0.01 -12.60
C THR A 36 -3.87 -1.25 -11.72
N ALA A 37 -5.06 -1.53 -11.18
CA ALA A 37 -5.33 -2.74 -10.40
C ALA A 37 -5.06 -4.01 -11.22
N ASP A 38 -5.60 -4.08 -12.43
CA ASP A 38 -5.43 -5.22 -13.34
C ASP A 38 -3.93 -5.47 -13.62
N VAL A 39 -3.16 -4.41 -13.91
CA VAL A 39 -1.72 -4.53 -14.18
C VAL A 39 -0.95 -5.07 -12.98
N VAL A 40 -1.25 -4.60 -11.75
CA VAL A 40 -0.52 -5.10 -10.57
C VAL A 40 -0.93 -6.52 -10.18
N GLU A 41 -2.17 -6.91 -10.44
CA GLU A 41 -2.63 -8.31 -10.28
C GLU A 41 -1.97 -9.24 -11.30
N GLU A 42 -1.85 -8.83 -12.57
CA GLU A 42 -1.07 -9.57 -13.59
C GLU A 42 0.41 -9.74 -13.17
N MET A 43 0.94 -8.79 -12.40
CA MET A 43 2.29 -8.87 -11.84
C MET A 43 2.39 -9.76 -10.60
N GLY A 44 1.27 -10.19 -10.01
CA GLY A 44 1.20 -11.12 -8.88
C GLY A 44 0.81 -10.51 -7.52
N ALA A 45 0.35 -9.26 -7.47
CA ALA A 45 -0.26 -8.72 -6.24
C ALA A 45 -1.70 -9.22 -6.04
N GLU A 46 -2.17 -9.10 -4.80
CA GLU A 46 -3.60 -9.17 -4.47
C GLU A 46 -4.10 -7.74 -4.22
N HIS A 47 -4.67 -7.11 -5.24
CA HIS A 47 -5.14 -5.73 -5.12
C HIS A 47 -6.41 -5.67 -4.26
N VAL A 48 -6.43 -4.72 -3.32
CA VAL A 48 -7.58 -4.45 -2.47
C VAL A 48 -8.02 -3.00 -2.70
N PRO A 49 -9.26 -2.76 -3.19
CA PRO A 49 -9.80 -1.41 -3.32
C PRO A 49 -9.78 -0.69 -1.97
N CYS A 50 -9.28 0.54 -1.95
CA CYS A 50 -9.11 1.31 -0.72
C CYS A 50 -9.44 2.80 -0.97
N PRO A 51 -10.23 3.45 -0.11
CA PRO A 51 -10.44 4.90 -0.20
C PRO A 51 -9.20 5.68 0.24
N VAL A 52 -9.16 6.98 -0.10
CA VAL A 52 -7.99 7.85 0.13
C VAL A 52 -7.59 8.00 1.59
N ASP A 53 -8.55 7.88 2.51
CA ASP A 53 -8.41 8.07 3.96
C ASP A 53 -8.14 6.76 4.72
N ASP A 54 -7.90 5.65 4.00
CA ASP A 54 -7.63 4.34 4.58
C ASP A 54 -6.34 3.69 4.05
N ILE A 55 -6.02 2.53 4.61
CA ILE A 55 -4.82 1.74 4.35
C ILE A 55 -5.16 0.28 4.11
N VAL A 56 -4.31 -0.42 3.37
CA VAL A 56 -4.30 -1.87 3.28
C VAL A 56 -3.03 -2.40 3.91
N VAL A 57 -3.16 -3.43 4.74
CA VAL A 57 -2.04 -4.06 5.47
C VAL A 57 -1.97 -5.53 5.10
N ASP A 58 -0.80 -5.95 4.64
CA ASP A 58 -0.37 -7.34 4.64
C ASP A 58 0.33 -7.61 5.97
N GLU A 59 -0.39 -8.25 6.91
CA GLU A 59 0.08 -8.48 8.28
C GLU A 59 1.25 -9.45 8.34
N ASP A 60 1.20 -10.51 7.53
CA ASP A 60 2.21 -11.56 7.50
C ASP A 60 3.56 -11.01 7.01
N ASN A 61 3.52 -10.07 6.06
CA ASN A 61 4.71 -9.46 5.46
C ASN A 61 5.03 -8.06 6.01
N LYS A 62 4.20 -7.54 6.92
CA LYS A 62 4.29 -6.18 7.48
C LYS A 62 4.40 -5.08 6.41
N VAL A 63 3.61 -5.19 5.34
CA VAL A 63 3.56 -4.19 4.27
C VAL A 63 2.29 -3.37 4.42
N VAL A 64 2.43 -2.05 4.45
CA VAL A 64 1.32 -1.09 4.56
C VAL A 64 1.25 -0.24 3.30
N THR A 65 0.06 -0.08 2.74
CA THR A 65 -0.17 0.72 1.52
C THR A 65 -1.34 1.67 1.65
N THR A 66 -1.27 2.84 0.99
CA THR A 66 -2.36 3.83 0.94
C THR A 66 -2.40 4.53 -0.44
N PRO A 67 -3.60 4.92 -0.94
CA PRO A 67 -3.71 5.50 -2.28
C PRO A 67 -3.11 6.90 -2.42
N ALA A 68 -3.16 7.74 -1.38
CA ALA A 68 -2.72 9.14 -1.47
C ALA A 68 -3.25 9.84 -2.75
N TYR A 69 -2.39 10.48 -3.54
CA TYR A 69 -2.77 11.20 -4.77
C TYR A 69 -3.24 10.33 -5.94
N MET A 70 -3.31 9.00 -5.80
CA MET A 70 -4.10 8.20 -6.75
C MET A 70 -5.59 8.55 -6.68
N LEU A 71 -6.07 9.04 -5.52
CA LEU A 71 -7.49 9.38 -5.28
C LEU A 71 -7.70 10.77 -4.65
N ALA A 72 -6.70 11.33 -3.96
CA ALA A 72 -6.85 12.60 -3.25
C ALA A 72 -7.11 13.79 -4.20
N GLU A 73 -8.13 14.58 -3.90
CA GLU A 73 -8.45 15.84 -4.58
C GLU A 73 -7.75 17.04 -3.92
N ASP A 74 -7.33 16.89 -2.66
CA ASP A 74 -6.61 17.91 -1.91
C ASP A 74 -5.57 17.31 -0.94
N ILE A 75 -4.76 18.20 -0.35
CA ILE A 75 -3.68 17.82 0.57
C ILE A 75 -4.18 17.22 1.89
N ALA A 76 -5.36 17.62 2.37
CA ALA A 76 -5.90 17.14 3.64
C ALA A 76 -6.40 15.69 3.53
N GLN A 77 -7.02 15.35 2.40
CA GLN A 77 -7.39 13.97 2.08
C GLN A 77 -6.16 13.07 2.00
N ALA A 78 -5.12 13.50 1.27
CA ALA A 78 -3.86 12.76 1.19
C ALA A 78 -3.21 12.58 2.57
N ALA A 79 -3.17 13.62 3.39
CA ALA A 79 -2.59 13.58 4.73
C ALA A 79 -3.27 12.53 5.62
N THR A 80 -4.61 12.42 5.57
CA THR A 80 -5.37 11.48 6.40
C THR A 80 -4.93 10.02 6.19
N GLY A 81 -4.84 9.56 4.93
CA GLY A 81 -4.37 8.21 4.62
C GLY A 81 -2.89 8.00 4.94
N ILE A 82 -2.04 9.01 4.68
CA ILE A 82 -0.60 8.94 4.97
C ILE A 82 -0.32 8.85 6.47
N GLU A 83 -0.99 9.65 7.30
CA GLU A 83 -0.85 9.60 8.75
C GLU A 83 -1.26 8.24 9.31
N LYS A 84 -2.35 7.66 8.80
CA LYS A 84 -2.78 6.30 9.15
C LYS A 84 -1.75 5.25 8.75
N LEU A 85 -1.15 5.37 7.56
CA LEU A 85 -0.07 4.50 7.10
C LEU A 85 1.13 4.58 8.04
N VAL A 86 1.60 5.78 8.36
CA VAL A 86 2.76 6.00 9.23
C VAL A 86 2.50 5.45 10.63
N ALA A 87 1.33 5.72 11.20
CA ALA A 87 0.94 5.19 12.50
C ALA A 87 0.96 3.65 12.52
N ARG A 88 0.47 3.00 11.45
CA ARG A 88 0.48 1.53 11.35
C ARG A 88 1.90 0.97 11.21
N VAL A 89 2.75 1.59 10.39
CA VAL A 89 4.16 1.19 10.24
C VAL A 89 4.91 1.27 11.57
N LEU A 90 4.69 2.33 12.35
CA LEU A 90 5.28 2.47 13.69
C LEU A 90 4.77 1.39 14.65
N ALA A 91 3.47 1.08 14.63
CA ALA A 91 2.89 0.03 15.48
C ALA A 91 3.45 -1.37 15.16
N LEU A 92 3.78 -1.65 13.90
CA LEU A 92 4.38 -2.93 13.46
C LEU A 92 5.90 -3.01 13.72
N SER A 93 6.52 -1.90 14.11
CA SER A 93 7.95 -1.78 14.43
C SER A 93 8.26 -2.03 15.91
N ALA A 94 7.21 -2.10 16.76
CA ALA A 94 7.31 -2.38 18.18
C ALA A 94 7.59 -3.87 18.46
#